data_AF-A0A6G3Y1R7-F1
#
_entry.id   AF-A0A6G3Y1R7-F1
#
_cell.length_a   1.000
_cell.length_b   1.000
_cell.length_c   1.000
_cell.angle_alpha   90.00
_cell.angle_beta   90.00
_cell.angle_gamma   90.00
#
_symmetry.space_group_name_H-M   'P 1'
#
loop_
_entity.id
_entity.type
_entity.pdbx_description
1 polymer ?
#
loop_
_entity_poly.entity_id
_entity_poly.type
_entity_poly.pdbx_seq_one_letter_code
_entity_poly.pdbx_strand_id
1 'polypeptide(L)'
;YAQELGYDVHPVEAYLRRETGAYLDPWHDRLKNAYVDTLADLGVTRDLDDRAFLTAMEQHQQTDPVLTAVLAAIKATVKGGVGKFRERPQGRNYRDGDRWPALERPTWR
;
A
#
# COMPACT_ATOMS: atom_id res chain seq x y z
N TYR A 1 15.48 0.37 24.44
CA TYR A 1 15.69 1.83 24.58
C TYR A 1 14.97 2.46 25.77
N ALA A 2 13.64 2.52 25.86
CA ALA A 2 12.96 3.17 27.00
C ALA A 2 13.32 2.56 28.38
N GLN A 3 13.42 1.23 28.47
CA GLN A 3 13.90 0.55 29.67
C GLN A 3 15.40 0.79 29.95
N GLU A 4 16.23 0.89 28.91
CA GLU A 4 17.66 1.24 29.04
C GLU A 4 17.86 2.65 29.60
N LEU A 5 16.87 3.53 29.43
CA LEU A 5 16.82 4.88 30.01
C LEU A 5 16.18 4.93 31.41
N GLY A 6 15.82 3.78 32.01
CA GLY A 6 15.27 3.69 33.36
C GLY A 6 13.77 4.00 33.48
N TYR A 7 13.04 4.09 32.35
CA TYR A 7 11.59 4.22 32.40
C TYR A 7 10.92 2.90 32.73
N ASP A 8 9.90 2.96 33.58
CA ASP A 8 9.03 1.83 33.91
C ASP A 8 8.02 1.62 32.77
N VAL A 9 8.23 0.58 31.96
CA VAL A 9 7.44 0.29 30.76
C VAL A 9 6.57 -0.93 31.01
N HIS A 10 5.25 -0.73 30.99
CA HIS A 10 4.22 -1.77 31.12
C HIS A 10 3.43 -1.90 29.80
N PRO A 11 3.83 -2.79 28.87
CA PRO A 11 3.05 -3.02 27.65
C PRO A 11 1.66 -3.56 28.00
N VAL A 12 0.60 -2.88 27.53
CA VAL A 12 -0.79 -3.28 27.78
C VAL A 12 -1.29 -4.28 26.75
N GLU A 13 -0.84 -4.15 25.50
CA GLU A 13 -1.19 -5.05 24.40
C GLU A 13 0.01 -5.20 23.45
N ALA A 14 0.17 -6.40 22.88
CA ALA A 14 1.16 -6.66 21.85
C ALA A 14 0.61 -7.65 20.82
N TYR A 15 0.91 -7.40 19.55
CA TYR A 15 0.55 -8.27 18.43
C TYR A 15 1.80 -8.98 17.94
N LEU A 16 1.82 -10.31 18.03
CA LEU A 16 2.95 -11.12 17.60
C LEU A 16 2.80 -11.53 16.13
N ARG A 17 3.82 -11.26 15.32
CA ARG A 17 3.96 -11.83 13.97
C ARG A 17 4.77 -13.12 14.08
N ARG A 18 4.25 -14.22 13.53
CA ARG A 18 4.92 -15.53 13.53
C ARG A 18 5.96 -15.69 12.40
N GLU A 19 5.86 -14.83 11.39
CA GLU A 19 6.75 -14.81 10.24
C GLU A 19 7.79 -13.71 10.38
N THR A 20 9.03 -13.98 9.98
CA THR A 20 10.11 -13.00 9.88
C THR A 20 10.09 -12.29 8.51
N GLY A 21 10.70 -11.11 8.40
CA GLY A 21 10.77 -10.33 7.16
C GLY A 21 10.26 -8.89 7.31
N ALA A 22 10.36 -8.08 6.24
CA ALA A 22 9.92 -6.69 6.32
C ALA A 22 8.39 -6.63 6.51
N TYR A 23 7.97 -5.73 7.40
CA TYR A 23 6.63 -5.75 7.98
C TYR A 23 5.48 -5.70 6.96
N LEU A 24 5.68 -5.00 5.83
CA LEU A 24 4.66 -4.78 4.81
C LEU A 24 4.82 -5.65 3.55
N ASP A 25 5.85 -6.49 3.45
CA ASP A 25 6.10 -7.28 2.22
C ASP A 25 4.92 -8.20 1.85
N PRO A 26 4.33 -8.99 2.78
CA PRO A 26 3.18 -9.83 2.44
C PRO A 26 1.97 -9.03 1.95
N TRP A 27 1.79 -7.81 2.48
CA TRP A 27 0.72 -6.90 2.05
C TRP A 27 1.00 -6.31 0.68
N HIS A 28 2.25 -5.92 0.43
CA HIS A 28 2.67 -5.45 -0.89
C HIS A 28 2.42 -6.52 -1.96
N ASP A 29 2.80 -7.77 -1.70
CA ASP A 29 2.64 -8.87 -2.67
C ASP A 29 1.17 -9.19 -2.93
N ARG A 30 0.32 -9.19 -1.90
CA ARG A 30 -1.13 -9.34 -2.08
C ARG A 30 -1.73 -8.24 -2.94
N LEU A 31 -1.36 -6.98 -2.70
CA LEU A 31 -1.87 -5.84 -3.47
C LEU A 31 -1.35 -5.85 -4.91
N LYS A 32 -0.08 -6.24 -5.11
CA LYS A 32 0.51 -6.42 -6.44
C LYS A 32 -0.23 -7.50 -7.23
N ASN A 33 -0.49 -8.65 -6.63
CA ASN A 33 -1.22 -9.73 -7.28
C ASN A 33 -2.64 -9.29 -7.62
N ALA A 34 -3.37 -8.70 -6.67
CA ALA A 34 -4.71 -8.18 -6.92
C ALA A 34 -4.75 -7.15 -8.07
N TYR A 35 -3.75 -6.27 -8.16
CA TYR A 35 -3.62 -5.31 -9.25
C TYR A 35 -3.44 -6.00 -10.62
N VAL A 36 -2.55 -6.99 -10.69
CA VAL A 36 -2.27 -7.74 -11.92
C VAL A 36 -3.47 -8.60 -12.33
N ASP A 37 -4.11 -9.26 -11.37
CA ASP A 37 -5.29 -10.09 -11.63
C ASP A 37 -6.46 -9.23 -12.13
N THR A 38 -6.69 -8.06 -11.52
CA THR A 38 -7.73 -7.13 -11.97
C THR A 38 -7.42 -6.56 -13.36
N LEU A 39 -6.14 -6.30 -13.68
CA LEU A 39 -5.74 -5.91 -15.04
C LEU A 39 -6.03 -7.03 -16.05
N ALA A 40 -5.75 -8.28 -15.68
CA ALA A 40 -6.05 -9.43 -16.52
C ALA A 40 -7.55 -9.58 -16.77
N ASP A 41 -8.39 -9.41 -15.74
CA ASP A 41 -9.85 -9.41 -15.86
C ASP A 41 -10.36 -8.28 -16.79
N LEU A 42 -9.63 -7.16 -16.86
CA LEU A 42 -9.90 -6.04 -17.77
C LEU A 42 -9.30 -6.23 -19.18
N GLY A 43 -8.65 -7.36 -19.46
CA GLY A 43 -8.08 -7.71 -20.76
C GLY A 43 -6.60 -7.36 -20.95
N VAL A 44 -5.91 -6.87 -19.90
CA VAL A 44 -4.47 -6.56 -19.92
C VAL A 44 -3.71 -7.75 -19.32
N THR A 45 -3.42 -8.75 -20.13
CA THR A 45 -2.71 -9.97 -19.71
C THR A 45 -1.20 -9.88 -19.95
N ARG A 46 -0.43 -10.78 -19.31
CA ARG A 46 1.06 -10.74 -19.31
C ARG A 46 1.70 -11.28 -20.59
N ASP A 47 0.93 -11.96 -21.42
CA ASP A 47 1.33 -12.63 -22.66
C ASP A 47 1.06 -11.79 -23.91
N LEU A 48 0.50 -10.60 -23.76
CA LEU A 48 0.31 -9.64 -24.86
C LEU A 48 1.65 -9.18 -25.42
N ASP A 49 1.73 -9.05 -26.75
CA ASP A 49 2.81 -8.30 -27.38
C ASP A 49 2.67 -6.80 -27.10
N ASP A 50 3.73 -6.03 -27.36
CA ASP A 50 3.77 -4.60 -27.04
C ASP A 50 2.60 -3.81 -27.65
N ARG A 51 2.18 -4.13 -28.87
CA ARG A 51 1.08 -3.41 -29.55
C ARG A 51 -0.26 -3.79 -28.93
N ALA A 52 -0.49 -5.07 -28.71
CA ALA A 52 -1.70 -5.56 -28.07
C ALA A 52 -1.81 -5.04 -26.62
N PHE A 53 -0.71 -4.97 -25.89
CA PHE A 53 -0.64 -4.39 -24.55
C PHE A 53 -1.05 -2.92 -24.57
N LEU A 54 -0.49 -2.10 -25.47
CA LEU A 54 -0.84 -0.68 -25.56
C LEU A 54 -2.31 -0.47 -25.91
N THR A 55 -2.85 -1.25 -26.85
CA THR A 55 -4.28 -1.20 -27.18
C THR A 55 -5.16 -1.61 -26.00
N ALA A 56 -4.82 -2.69 -25.29
CA ALA A 56 -5.55 -3.12 -24.10
C ALA A 56 -5.49 -2.06 -22.99
N MET A 57 -4.31 -1.46 -22.78
CA MET A 57 -4.13 -0.36 -21.81
C MET A 57 -4.89 0.91 -22.20
N GLU A 58 -5.12 1.17 -23.47
CA GLU A 58 -5.96 2.30 -23.90
C GLU A 58 -7.45 2.07 -23.58
N GLN A 59 -7.91 0.82 -23.67
CA GLN A 59 -9.32 0.43 -23.58
C GLN A 59 -9.78 -0.10 -22.21
N HIS A 60 -8.85 -0.49 -21.32
CA HIS A 60 -9.20 -1.20 -20.09
C HIS A 60 -10.15 -0.44 -19.16
N GLN A 61 -10.16 0.90 -19.20
CA GLN A 61 -11.03 1.71 -18.33
C GLN A 61 -12.49 1.72 -18.79
N GLN A 62 -12.75 1.36 -20.05
CA GLN A 62 -14.08 1.32 -20.64
C GLN A 62 -14.68 -0.09 -20.61
N THR A 63 -13.89 -1.13 -20.31
CA THR A 63 -14.33 -2.55 -20.31
C THR A 63 -15.35 -2.82 -19.21
N ASP A 64 -15.03 -2.47 -17.96
CA ASP A 64 -15.90 -2.69 -16.80
C ASP A 64 -15.67 -1.57 -15.75
N PRO A 65 -16.68 -0.73 -15.47
CA PRO A 65 -16.55 0.38 -14.53
C PRO A 65 -16.36 -0.08 -13.07
N VAL A 66 -16.88 -1.26 -12.70
CA VAL A 66 -16.73 -1.82 -11.35
C VAL A 66 -15.30 -2.28 -11.14
N LEU A 67 -14.77 -3.08 -12.08
CA LEU A 67 -13.37 -3.53 -12.01
C LEU A 67 -12.39 -2.35 -12.12
N THR A 68 -12.72 -1.32 -12.90
CA THR A 68 -11.93 -0.08 -12.95
C THR A 68 -11.90 0.63 -11.59
N ALA A 69 -13.03 0.69 -10.88
CA ALA A 69 -13.09 1.25 -9.53
C ALA A 69 -12.26 0.42 -8.53
N VAL A 70 -12.31 -0.92 -8.63
CA VAL A 70 -11.46 -1.82 -7.83
C VAL A 70 -9.98 -1.57 -8.10
N LEU A 71 -9.59 -1.50 -9.37
CA LEU A 71 -8.21 -1.21 -9.79
C LEU A 71 -7.71 0.13 -9.22
N ALA A 72 -8.56 1.16 -9.25
CA ALA A 72 -8.27 2.46 -8.68
C ALA A 72 -8.09 2.41 -7.15
N ALA A 73 -8.95 1.66 -6.44
CA ALA A 73 -8.86 1.47 -5.01
C ALA A 73 -7.54 0.76 -4.61
N ILE A 74 -7.20 -0.34 -5.29
CA ILE A 74 -5.93 -1.07 -5.06
C ILE A 74 -4.74 -0.13 -5.24
N LYS A 75 -4.71 0.64 -6.35
CA LYS A 75 -3.65 1.60 -6.64
C LYS A 75 -3.56 2.70 -5.58
N ALA A 76 -4.69 3.18 -5.08
CA ALA A 76 -4.75 4.16 -4.00
C ALA A 76 -4.20 3.59 -2.69
N THR A 77 -4.51 2.34 -2.33
CA THR A 77 -3.96 1.67 -1.14
C THR A 77 -2.44 1.51 -1.22
N VAL A 78 -1.90 1.13 -2.38
CA VAL A 78 -0.44 1.00 -2.55
C VAL A 78 0.26 2.36 -2.45
N LYS A 79 -0.21 3.38 -3.18
CA LYS A 79 0.44 4.70 -3.19
C LYS A 79 0.21 5.48 -1.91
N GLY A 80 -1.04 5.52 -1.47
CA GLY A 80 -1.49 6.25 -0.30
C GLY A 80 -1.10 5.58 1.00
N GLY A 81 -1.08 4.25 1.05
CA GLY A 81 -0.73 3.47 2.25
C GLY A 81 0.75 3.08 2.30
N VAL A 82 1.10 1.97 1.63
CA VAL A 82 2.44 1.35 1.71
C VAL A 82 3.54 2.33 1.26
N GLY A 83 3.31 3.04 0.16
CA GLY A 83 4.26 4.03 -0.37
C GLY A 83 4.56 5.15 0.63
N LYS A 84 3.53 5.65 1.32
CA LYS A 84 3.71 6.65 2.38
C LYS A 84 4.40 6.09 3.61
N PHE A 85 4.18 4.82 3.96
CA PHE A 85 4.97 4.17 5.02
C PHE A 85 6.45 4.08 4.68
N ARG A 86 6.76 3.81 3.42
CA ARG A 86 8.14 3.79 2.93
C ARG A 86 8.82 5.16 2.95
N GLU A 87 8.07 6.25 2.75
CA GLU A 87 8.59 7.63 2.79
C GLU A 87 9.07 8.07 4.19
N ARG A 88 8.69 7.35 5.27
CA ARG A 88 9.00 7.68 6.68
C ARG A 88 8.29 8.98 7.15
N PRO A 89 8.32 9.36 8.46
CA PRO A 89 7.75 10.64 8.86
C PRO A 89 8.50 11.76 8.17
N GLN A 90 7.76 12.74 7.68
CA GLN A 90 8.33 13.96 7.13
C GLN A 90 7.38 15.13 7.33
N GLY A 91 7.95 16.33 7.41
CA GLY A 91 7.21 17.57 7.60
C GLY A 91 8.06 18.60 8.32
N ARG A 92 7.90 19.88 7.97
CA ARG A 92 8.71 20.99 8.52
C ARG A 92 8.71 21.06 10.05
N ASN A 93 7.63 20.60 10.68
CA ASN A 93 7.43 20.67 12.13
C ASN A 93 7.43 19.29 12.81
N TYR A 94 7.77 18.21 12.09
CA TYR A 94 7.80 16.87 12.68
C TYR A 94 9.00 16.70 13.61
N ARG A 95 8.78 16.10 14.79
CA ARG A 95 9.84 15.65 15.70
C ARG A 95 9.69 14.16 15.98
N ASP A 96 10.81 13.49 16.24
CA ASP A 96 10.80 12.07 16.59
C ASP A 96 9.92 11.82 17.82
N GLY A 97 9.00 10.87 17.70
CA GLY A 97 7.98 10.58 18.71
C GLY A 97 6.63 11.25 18.45
N ASP A 98 6.54 12.26 17.59
CA ASP A 98 5.25 12.85 17.19
C ASP A 98 4.45 11.88 16.30
N ARG A 99 3.12 12.05 16.27
CA ARG A 99 2.25 11.36 15.33
C ARG A 99 2.63 11.73 13.89
N TRP A 100 2.59 10.76 12.98
CA TRP A 100 2.85 11.03 11.56
C TRP A 100 1.85 12.03 10.97
N PRO A 101 2.33 13.19 10.47
CA PRO A 101 1.44 14.18 9.89
C PRO A 101 0.62 13.65 8.70
N ALA A 102 1.17 12.67 7.96
CA ALA A 102 0.47 12.04 6.84
C ALA A 102 -0.79 11.27 7.29
N LEU A 103 -0.76 10.63 8.46
CA LEU A 103 -1.87 9.82 8.99
C LEU A 103 -3.04 10.66 9.52
N GLU A 104 -2.89 11.97 9.60
CA GLU A 104 -3.98 12.87 10.00
C GLU A 104 -4.85 13.31 8.81
N ARG A 105 -4.41 13.05 7.58
CA ARG A 105 -5.17 13.43 6.39
C ARG A 105 -6.44 12.57 6.29
N PRO A 106 -7.58 13.13 5.82
CA PRO A 106 -8.83 12.39 5.67
C PRO A 106 -8.70 11.12 4.82
N THR A 107 -7.78 11.08 3.86
CA THR A 107 -7.53 9.91 3.01
C THR A 107 -6.93 8.70 3.75
N TRP A 108 -6.64 8.82 5.04
CA TRP A 108 -6.18 7.75 5.92
C TRP A 108 -7.17 7.38 7.03
N ARG A 109 -8.26 8.13 7.18
CA ARG A 109 -9.32 7.87 8.18
C ARG A 109 -10.48 7.14 7.55
#